data_AF-A0A7W8CWM7-F1
#
_entry.id   AF-A0A7W8CWM7-F1
#
_cell.length_a   1.000
_cell.length_b   1.000
_cell.length_c   1.000
_cell.angle_alpha   90.00
_cell.angle_beta   90.00
_cell.angle_gamma   90.00
#
_symmetry.space_group_name_H-M   'P 1'
#
loop_
_entity.id
_entity.type
_entity.pdbx_description
1 polymer ?
#
loop_
_entity_poly.entity_id
_entity_poly.type
_entity_poly.pdbx_seq_one_letter_code
_entity_poly.pdbx_strand_id
1 'polypeptide(L)'
;MKVLDVNEEETRTKSRTVFLVDTENIGSSWTILLERKTKLDRILLFYTENSPYISYPDMKYICQYPNEFEMVACNTGRNGLDFQLVSYLGYLLKSAPKTRYVIFSNDTGYDPVVQFWCQRGIKLSRISQREIEAKLQASQPKPAAKPEKTKKPSQASADDSKLPAVADDKHQIVTDMVKRQKMPKDKATKVRSILLSEDLNNLADIHNDLVKSFGVEEGSQLYKQLKPDIHKASK
;
A
#
# COMPACT_ATOMS: atom_id res chain seq x y z
N MET A 1 16.85 43.53 28.56
CA MET A 1 16.67 42.07 28.73
C MET A 1 15.22 41.72 28.46
N LYS A 2 14.92 41.20 27.27
CA LYS A 2 13.80 40.31 26.96
C LYS A 2 14.25 39.53 25.75
N VAL A 3 14.64 38.28 26.01
CA VAL A 3 15.00 37.30 24.99
C VAL A 3 13.67 36.88 24.37
N LEU A 4 13.47 37.21 23.09
CA LEU A 4 12.41 36.62 22.31
C LEU A 4 13.01 35.36 21.69
N ASP A 5 12.69 34.22 22.30
CA ASP A 5 12.84 32.91 21.68
C ASP A 5 11.95 32.89 20.43
N VAL A 6 12.56 33.11 19.28
CA VAL A 6 11.91 32.92 17.98
C VAL A 6 12.23 31.50 17.54
N ASN A 7 11.25 30.63 17.79
CA ASN A 7 10.89 29.42 17.03
C ASN A 7 12.03 28.71 16.28
N GLU A 8 12.58 27.70 16.93
CA GLU A 8 13.49 26.70 16.38
C GLU A 8 12.81 25.73 15.36
N GLU A 9 11.65 26.09 14.80
CA GLU A 9 10.92 25.31 13.78
C GLU A 9 11.07 25.84 12.33
N GLU A 10 11.76 26.96 12.11
CA GLU A 10 11.69 27.66 10.81
C GLU A 10 12.91 27.50 9.88
N THR A 11 13.67 26.41 9.96
CA THR A 11 14.76 26.13 8.99
C THR A 11 14.85 24.69 8.48
N ARG A 12 13.73 23.96 8.34
CA ARG A 12 13.72 22.88 7.34
C ARG A 12 13.56 23.52 5.96
N THR A 13 14.67 23.95 5.36
CA THR A 13 14.72 24.24 3.92
C THR A 13 14.07 23.05 3.20
N LYS A 14 12.85 23.22 2.67
CA LYS A 14 12.10 22.15 2.00
C LYS A 14 12.88 21.73 0.75
N SER A 15 13.71 20.69 0.90
CA SER A 15 14.50 20.15 -0.19
C SER A 15 13.58 19.41 -1.17
N ARG A 16 13.64 19.80 -2.44
CA ARG A 16 12.98 19.09 -3.55
C ARG A 16 13.28 17.59 -3.52
N THR A 17 12.24 16.77 -3.61
CA THR A 17 12.33 15.31 -3.72
C THR A 17 11.76 14.84 -5.06
N VAL A 18 12.46 13.93 -5.73
CA VAL A 18 11.98 13.25 -6.94
C VAL A 18 11.79 11.77 -6.62
N PHE A 19 10.56 11.30 -6.75
CA PHE A 19 10.19 9.90 -6.60
C PHE A 19 10.24 9.23 -7.97
N LEU A 20 11.07 8.20 -8.10
CA LEU A 20 11.11 7.29 -9.22
C LEU A 20 10.34 6.04 -8.82
N VAL A 21 9.17 5.84 -9.39
CA VAL A 21 8.22 4.81 -9.00
C VAL A 21 8.30 3.65 -9.98
N ASP A 22 8.54 2.47 -9.43
CA ASP A 22 8.54 1.20 -10.16
C ASP A 22 7.15 0.58 -10.08
N THR A 23 6.29 0.83 -11.08
CA THR A 23 4.90 0.37 -11.03
C THR A 23 4.75 -1.14 -11.14
N GLU A 24 5.70 -1.85 -11.75
CA GLU A 24 5.67 -3.32 -11.81
C GLU A 24 5.69 -3.92 -10.40
N ASN A 25 6.46 -3.33 -9.50
CA ASN A 25 6.65 -3.87 -8.16
C ASN A 25 5.65 -3.36 -7.12
N ILE A 26 5.13 -2.13 -7.27
CA ILE A 26 4.29 -1.47 -6.26
C ILE A 26 2.83 -1.26 -6.70
N GLY A 27 2.48 -1.55 -7.95
CA GLY A 27 1.13 -1.40 -8.48
C GLY A 27 0.59 0.02 -8.32
N SER A 28 -0.64 0.16 -7.79
CA SER A 28 -1.26 1.48 -7.51
C SER A 28 -0.87 2.08 -6.14
N SER A 29 0.00 1.45 -5.37
CA SER A 29 0.36 1.90 -4.01
C SER A 29 1.09 3.25 -3.99
N TRP A 30 1.58 3.74 -5.13
CA TRP A 30 2.17 5.07 -5.25
C TRP A 30 1.20 6.22 -5.01
N THR A 31 -0.11 5.98 -5.09
CA THR A 31 -1.16 6.98 -4.81
C THR A 31 -1.00 7.64 -3.44
N ILE A 32 -0.40 6.92 -2.47
CA ILE A 32 0.00 7.43 -1.15
C ILE A 32 0.89 8.69 -1.21
N LEU A 33 1.64 8.87 -2.30
CA LEU A 33 2.52 10.02 -2.50
C LEU A 33 1.73 11.28 -2.91
N LEU A 34 0.55 11.14 -3.51
CA LEU A 34 -0.25 12.26 -4.00
C LEU A 34 -0.71 13.19 -2.85
N GLU A 35 -1.06 12.63 -1.69
CA GLU A 35 -1.47 13.41 -0.51
C GLU A 35 -0.30 14.12 0.19
N ARG A 36 0.91 13.57 0.04
CA ARG A 36 2.05 13.89 0.90
C ARG A 36 3.10 14.73 0.24
N LYS A 37 3.13 14.74 -1.10
CA LYS A 37 4.11 15.49 -1.84
C LYS A 37 3.89 16.99 -1.64
N THR A 38 4.99 17.73 -1.64
CA THR A 38 4.96 19.18 -1.70
C THR A 38 4.89 19.67 -3.15
N LYS A 39 4.68 20.97 -3.36
CA LYS A 39 4.70 21.58 -4.72
C LYS A 39 6.05 21.47 -5.44
N LEU A 40 7.13 21.26 -4.70
CA LEU A 40 8.47 21.12 -5.29
C LEU A 40 8.77 19.69 -5.71
N ASP A 41 8.05 18.72 -5.14
CA ASP A 41 8.30 17.31 -5.36
C ASP A 41 7.73 16.84 -6.70
N ARG A 42 8.40 15.86 -7.30
CA ARG A 42 7.97 15.22 -8.56
C ARG A 42 7.80 13.73 -8.36
N ILE A 43 6.79 13.18 -9.02
CA ILE A 43 6.52 11.74 -9.07
C ILE A 43 6.67 11.31 -10.52
N LEU A 44 7.59 10.40 -10.79
CA LEU A 44 7.83 9.81 -12.11
C LEU A 44 7.40 8.34 -12.05
N LEU A 45 6.32 7.99 -12.75
CA LEU A 45 5.79 6.64 -12.83
C LEU A 45 6.40 5.91 -14.02
N PHE A 46 7.33 5.00 -13.76
CA PHE A 46 7.89 4.13 -14.78
C PHE A 46 6.97 2.92 -14.92
N TYR A 47 6.48 2.66 -16.12
CA TYR A 47 5.51 1.59 -16.38
C TYR A 47 5.80 0.84 -17.67
N THR A 48 5.34 -0.40 -17.72
CA THR A 48 5.39 -1.30 -18.88
C THR A 48 4.01 -1.95 -19.07
N GLU A 49 3.87 -2.80 -20.08
CA GLU A 49 2.70 -3.65 -20.26
C GLU A 49 2.53 -4.71 -19.14
N ASN A 50 3.59 -5.03 -18.40
CA ASN A 50 3.55 -5.96 -17.27
C ASN A 50 3.16 -5.29 -15.95
N SER A 51 3.08 -3.95 -15.93
CA SER A 51 2.66 -3.23 -14.73
C SER A 51 1.22 -3.61 -14.36
N PRO A 52 0.93 -3.87 -13.08
CA PRO A 52 -0.42 -4.19 -12.63
C PRO A 52 -1.44 -3.14 -13.06
N TYR A 53 -2.66 -3.60 -13.39
CA TYR A 53 -3.76 -2.70 -13.71
C TYR A 53 -4.14 -1.81 -12.52
N ILE A 54 -4.56 -0.58 -12.83
CA ILE A 54 -5.10 0.35 -11.84
C ILE A 54 -6.59 0.06 -11.67
N SER A 55 -7.05 -0.05 -10.43
CA SER A 55 -8.47 -0.25 -10.12
C SER A 55 -9.30 1.00 -10.43
N TYR A 56 -10.61 0.88 -10.69
CA TYR A 56 -11.47 2.06 -10.89
C TYR A 56 -11.50 3.01 -9.67
N PRO A 57 -11.53 2.54 -8.41
CA PRO A 57 -11.36 3.41 -7.24
C PRO A 57 -10.07 4.21 -7.27
N ASP A 58 -8.93 3.55 -7.55
CA ASP A 58 -7.64 4.22 -7.65
C ASP A 58 -7.63 5.21 -8.82
N MET A 59 -8.18 4.83 -9.97
CA MET A 59 -8.31 5.70 -11.14
C MET A 59 -9.10 6.97 -10.79
N LYS A 60 -10.27 6.81 -10.14
CA LYS A 60 -11.10 7.94 -9.69
C LYS A 60 -10.34 8.84 -8.73
N TYR A 61 -9.53 8.26 -7.84
CA TYR A 61 -8.71 9.00 -6.89
C TYR A 61 -7.58 9.77 -7.59
N ILE A 62 -6.83 9.11 -8.48
CA ILE A 62 -5.74 9.70 -9.27
C ILE A 62 -6.25 10.89 -10.11
N CYS A 63 -7.44 10.78 -10.69
CA CYS A 63 -8.06 11.86 -11.47
C CYS A 63 -8.31 13.16 -10.66
N GLN A 64 -8.26 13.12 -9.33
CA GLN A 64 -8.36 14.32 -8.48
C GLN A 64 -7.06 15.12 -8.42
N TYR A 65 -5.95 14.56 -8.90
CA TYR A 65 -4.60 15.12 -8.85
C TYR A 65 -4.02 15.34 -10.27
N PRO A 66 -4.66 16.17 -11.11
CA PRO A 66 -4.17 16.40 -12.47
C PRO A 66 -2.80 17.09 -12.44
N ASN A 67 -1.88 16.64 -13.29
CA ASN A 67 -0.51 17.16 -13.41
C ASN A 67 0.38 16.98 -12.17
N GLU A 68 -0.02 16.16 -11.21
CA GLU A 68 0.74 15.94 -9.98
C GLU A 68 1.79 14.81 -10.10
N PHE A 69 1.81 14.10 -11.23
CA PHE A 69 2.77 13.05 -11.58
C PHE A 69 3.02 13.03 -13.10
N GLU A 70 4.14 12.43 -13.49
CA GLU A 70 4.53 12.22 -14.89
C GLU A 70 4.67 10.73 -15.15
N MET A 71 4.25 10.27 -16.32
CA MET A 71 4.37 8.87 -16.72
C MET A 71 5.52 8.69 -17.71
N VAL A 72 6.32 7.65 -17.50
CA VAL A 72 7.48 7.30 -18.33
C VAL A 72 7.30 5.86 -18.83
N ALA A 73 6.93 5.72 -20.10
CA ALA A 73 6.79 4.42 -20.74
C ALA A 73 8.16 3.74 -20.86
N CYS A 74 8.24 2.48 -20.44
CA CYS A 74 9.43 1.65 -20.47
C CYS A 74 9.24 0.51 -21.47
N ASN A 75 10.32 0.16 -22.18
CA ASN A 75 10.36 -1.03 -23.00
C ASN A 75 10.24 -2.30 -22.16
N THR A 76 9.54 -3.31 -22.67
CA THR A 76 9.40 -4.63 -22.06
C THR A 76 10.68 -5.46 -22.24
N GLY A 77 10.92 -6.37 -21.30
CA GLY A 77 12.12 -7.21 -21.26
C GLY A 77 12.45 -7.60 -19.83
N ARG A 78 13.33 -8.58 -19.65
CA ARG A 78 13.76 -8.99 -18.30
C ARG A 78 14.42 -7.80 -17.61
N ASN A 79 13.81 -7.31 -16.52
CA ASN A 79 14.22 -6.14 -15.76
C ASN A 79 14.29 -4.85 -16.61
N GLY A 80 13.46 -4.77 -17.67
CA GLY A 80 13.48 -3.65 -18.60
C GLY A 80 13.15 -2.33 -17.91
N LEU A 81 12.14 -2.33 -17.03
CA LEU A 81 11.77 -1.19 -16.22
C LEU A 81 12.95 -0.74 -15.35
N ASP A 82 13.60 -1.66 -14.62
CA ASP A 82 14.67 -1.34 -13.67
C ASP A 82 15.86 -0.65 -14.35
N PHE A 83 16.28 -1.19 -15.50
CA PHE A 83 17.39 -0.60 -16.26
C PHE A 83 17.04 0.80 -16.78
N GLN A 84 15.82 1.00 -17.28
CA GLN A 84 15.39 2.31 -17.79
C GLN A 84 15.20 3.32 -16.66
N LEU A 85 14.66 2.91 -15.51
CA LEU A 85 14.52 3.74 -14.32
C LEU A 85 15.89 4.22 -13.83
N VAL A 86 16.86 3.31 -13.67
CA VAL A 86 18.21 3.67 -13.20
C VAL A 86 18.97 4.49 -14.24
N SER A 87 18.77 4.23 -15.53
CA SER A 87 19.34 5.06 -16.60
C SER A 87 18.77 6.49 -16.56
N TYR A 88 17.46 6.61 -16.36
CA TYR A 88 16.78 7.91 -16.23
C TYR A 88 17.21 8.64 -14.95
N LEU A 89 17.41 7.92 -13.83
CA LEU A 89 18.01 8.48 -12.63
C LEU A 89 19.38 9.10 -12.95
N GLY A 90 20.25 8.40 -13.67
CA GLY A 90 21.55 8.93 -14.12
C GLY A 90 21.41 10.24 -14.90
N TYR A 91 20.44 10.31 -15.83
CA TYR A 91 20.11 11.54 -16.56
C TYR A 91 19.68 12.68 -15.62
N LEU A 92 18.83 12.41 -14.63
CA LEU A 92 18.38 13.42 -13.66
C LEU A 92 19.51 13.92 -12.76
N LEU A 93 20.40 13.02 -12.32
CA LEU A 93 21.52 13.36 -11.45
C LEU A 93 22.48 14.36 -12.11
N LYS A 94 22.66 14.27 -13.43
CA LYS A 94 23.45 15.24 -14.21
C LYS A 94 22.90 16.67 -14.08
N SER A 95 21.58 16.83 -14.10
CA SER A 95 20.93 18.14 -14.15
C SER A 95 20.65 18.73 -12.77
N ALA A 96 20.48 17.90 -11.74
CA ALA A 96 20.10 18.36 -10.40
C ALA A 96 20.71 17.52 -9.25
N PRO A 97 22.04 17.50 -9.08
CA PRO A 97 22.74 16.60 -8.13
C PRO A 97 22.42 16.88 -6.65
N LYS A 98 21.92 18.08 -6.32
CA LYS A 98 21.54 18.47 -4.94
C LYS A 98 20.12 18.01 -4.55
N THR A 99 19.33 17.56 -5.52
CA THR A 99 17.98 17.03 -5.31
C THR A 99 18.03 15.73 -4.52
N ARG A 100 17.01 15.50 -3.68
CA ARG A 100 16.81 14.19 -3.06
C ARG A 100 16.08 13.29 -4.06
N TYR A 101 16.61 12.09 -4.27
CA TYR A 101 15.98 11.08 -5.12
C TYR A 101 15.52 9.91 -4.26
N VAL A 102 14.36 9.37 -4.60
CA VAL A 102 13.75 8.26 -3.89
C VAL A 102 13.26 7.25 -4.91
N ILE A 103 13.81 6.03 -4.89
CA ILE A 103 13.24 4.91 -5.63
C ILE A 103 12.12 4.32 -4.78
N PHE A 104 10.89 4.31 -5.30
CA PHE A 104 9.77 3.66 -4.65
C PHE A 104 9.56 2.29 -5.28
N SER A 105 10.10 1.26 -4.62
CA SER A 105 9.99 -0.14 -5.01
C SER A 105 10.20 -1.06 -3.78
N ASN A 106 9.47 -2.17 -3.73
CA ASN A 106 9.77 -3.26 -2.79
C ASN A 106 10.99 -4.10 -3.26
N ASP A 107 11.45 -3.96 -4.50
CA ASP A 107 12.60 -4.71 -5.01
C ASP A 107 13.92 -4.21 -4.39
N THR A 108 14.61 -5.12 -3.69
CA THR A 108 15.95 -4.91 -3.14
C THR A 108 17.03 -4.86 -4.23
N GLY A 109 16.73 -5.23 -5.47
CA GLY A 109 17.63 -5.15 -6.63
C GLY A 109 18.17 -3.74 -6.89
N TYR A 110 17.49 -2.69 -6.40
CA TYR A 110 17.95 -1.30 -6.46
C TYR A 110 18.95 -0.92 -5.35
N ASP A 111 19.11 -1.71 -4.29
CA ASP A 111 19.98 -1.35 -3.15
C ASP A 111 21.45 -1.15 -3.57
N PRO A 112 22.05 -1.94 -4.48
CA PRO A 112 23.37 -1.66 -5.05
C PRO A 112 23.46 -0.30 -5.75
N VAL A 113 22.40 0.14 -6.45
CA VAL A 113 22.34 1.45 -7.11
C VAL A 113 22.31 2.57 -6.07
N VAL A 114 21.51 2.39 -5.01
CA VAL A 114 21.46 3.32 -3.87
C VAL A 114 22.85 3.47 -3.26
N GLN A 115 23.50 2.35 -2.94
CA GLN A 115 24.84 2.34 -2.36
C GLN A 115 25.86 3.04 -3.27
N PHE A 116 25.86 2.71 -4.56
CA PHE A 116 26.79 3.28 -5.55
C PHE A 116 26.74 4.81 -5.60
N TRP A 117 25.53 5.39 -5.62
CA TRP A 117 25.35 6.84 -5.70
C TRP A 117 25.53 7.54 -4.37
N CYS A 118 25.09 6.93 -3.25
CA CYS A 118 25.32 7.48 -1.91
C CYS A 118 26.81 7.62 -1.58
N GLN A 119 27.64 6.64 -1.98
CA GLN A 119 29.10 6.73 -1.85
C GLN A 119 29.72 7.92 -2.63
N ARG A 120 28.98 8.48 -3.59
CA ARG A 120 29.39 9.64 -4.40
C ARG A 120 28.71 10.94 -3.92
N GLY A 121 28.13 10.94 -2.72
CA GLY A 121 27.51 12.11 -2.11
C GLY A 121 26.11 12.45 -2.65
N ILE A 122 25.52 11.58 -3.46
CA ILE A 122 24.15 11.76 -3.94
C ILE A 122 23.15 11.39 -2.84
N LYS A 123 22.12 12.21 -2.65
CA LYS A 123 21.02 11.93 -1.73
C LYS A 123 20.00 11.00 -2.38
N LEU A 124 20.30 9.70 -2.40
CA LEU A 124 19.43 8.65 -2.95
C LEU A 124 18.98 7.69 -1.84
N SER A 125 17.74 7.22 -1.90
CA SER A 125 17.24 6.17 -1.02
C SER A 125 16.23 5.31 -1.75
N ARG A 126 16.07 4.05 -1.33
CA ARG A 126 14.90 3.25 -1.68
C ARG A 126 13.90 3.27 -0.52
N ILE A 127 12.62 3.29 -0.86
CA ILE A 127 11.53 3.03 0.09
C ILE A 127 10.61 1.97 -0.48
N SER A 128 10.25 1.01 0.35
CA SER A 128 9.20 0.02 0.08
C SER A 128 7.84 0.55 0.49
N GLN A 129 6.78 -0.10 0.00
CA GLN A 129 5.40 0.21 0.36
C GLN A 129 5.21 0.13 1.87
N ARG A 130 5.72 -0.94 2.48
CA ARG A 130 5.65 -1.18 3.92
C ARG A 130 6.29 -0.06 4.74
N GLU A 131 7.42 0.49 4.28
CA GLU A 131 8.10 1.58 4.98
C GLU A 131 7.32 2.89 4.91
N ILE A 132 6.62 3.17 3.81
CA ILE A 132 5.74 4.34 3.73
C ILE A 132 4.55 4.13 4.65
N GLU A 133 3.88 2.99 4.59
CA GLU A 133 2.73 2.64 5.43
C GLU A 133 3.06 2.71 6.93
N ALA A 134 4.23 2.18 7.33
CA ALA A 134 4.71 2.27 8.71
C ALA A 134 4.91 3.72 9.16
N LYS A 135 5.46 4.57 8.29
CA LYS A 135 5.57 6.02 8.55
C LYS A 135 4.20 6.68 8.67
N LEU A 136 3.19 6.24 7.91
CA LEU A 136 1.81 6.71 8.07
C LEU A 136 1.28 6.41 9.47
N GLN A 137 1.39 5.15 9.91
CA GLN A 137 0.86 4.69 11.19
C GLN A 137 1.58 5.33 12.37
N ALA A 138 2.90 5.56 12.27
CA ALA A 138 3.68 6.25 13.29
C ALA A 138 3.37 7.76 13.38
N SER A 139 2.89 8.38 12.29
CA SER A 139 2.51 9.79 12.24
C SER A 139 1.06 10.06 12.68
N GLN A 140 0.26 9.03 12.95
CA GLN A 140 -1.02 9.20 13.60
C GLN A 140 -0.85 9.32 15.12
N PRO A 141 -1.51 10.29 15.79
CA PRO A 141 -1.54 10.34 17.24
C PRO A 141 -2.05 9.01 17.77
N LYS A 142 -1.20 8.32 18.54
CA LYS A 142 -1.57 7.11 19.29
C LYS A 142 -2.83 7.46 20.10
N PRO A 143 -3.98 6.77 19.92
CA PRO A 143 -5.12 7.00 20.78
C PRO A 143 -4.66 6.78 22.22
N ALA A 144 -4.79 7.81 23.06
CA ALA A 144 -4.47 7.73 24.47
C ALA A 144 -5.15 6.49 25.07
N ALA A 145 -4.34 5.63 25.70
CA ALA A 145 -4.82 4.45 26.40
C ALA A 145 -5.91 4.87 27.38
N LYS A 146 -7.16 4.44 27.13
CA LYS A 146 -8.23 4.53 28.13
C LYS A 146 -8.11 3.32 29.07
N PRO A 147 -8.13 3.54 30.39
CA PRO A 147 -8.01 2.46 31.37
C PRO A 147 -9.26 1.59 31.41
N GLU A 148 -8.98 0.31 31.63
CA GLU A 148 -9.89 -0.82 31.87
C GLU A 148 -10.90 -0.54 33.01
N LYS A 149 -12.21 -0.61 32.70
CA LYS A 149 -13.29 -0.87 33.68
C LYS A 149 -14.45 -1.66 33.06
N THR A 150 -14.46 -2.95 33.40
CA THR A 150 -15.57 -3.83 33.82
C THR A 150 -17.05 -3.49 33.54
N LYS A 151 -17.74 -4.55 33.04
CA LYS A 151 -19.14 -5.01 33.23
C LYS A 151 -20.29 -4.48 32.32
N LYS A 152 -20.89 -5.45 31.60
CA LYS A 152 -22.27 -5.53 31.01
C LYS A 152 -23.37 -5.23 32.07
N PRO A 153 -24.67 -4.97 31.74
CA PRO A 153 -25.46 -5.67 30.71
C PRO A 153 -26.47 -4.86 29.82
N SER A 154 -26.84 -5.53 28.73
CA SER A 154 -27.95 -5.39 27.75
C SER A 154 -29.10 -4.38 27.95
N GLN A 155 -29.57 -3.76 26.85
CA GLN A 155 -30.80 -4.16 26.10
C GLN A 155 -31.06 -3.23 24.89
N ALA A 156 -31.95 -3.70 24.01
CA ALA A 156 -32.14 -3.35 22.61
C ALA A 156 -32.90 -2.04 22.32
N SER A 157 -32.70 -1.51 21.11
CA SER A 157 -33.79 -1.00 20.27
C SER A 157 -33.36 -0.98 18.80
N ALA A 158 -34.24 -1.51 17.96
CA ALA A 158 -34.21 -1.40 16.51
C ALA A 158 -34.72 -0.02 16.10
N ASP A 159 -34.17 0.56 15.02
CA ASP A 159 -35.00 1.19 14.00
C ASP A 159 -34.28 1.20 12.64
N ASP A 160 -35.10 1.04 11.61
CA ASP A 160 -34.82 0.69 10.23
C ASP A 160 -34.90 1.95 9.36
N SER A 161 -33.95 2.14 8.44
CA SER A 161 -34.10 3.04 7.28
C SER A 161 -33.22 2.60 6.11
N LYS A 162 -33.75 1.64 5.33
CA LYS A 162 -33.74 1.51 3.85
C LYS A 162 -33.18 2.73 3.07
N LEU A 163 -32.44 2.67 1.94
CA LEU A 163 -32.03 1.71 0.87
C LEU A 163 -30.81 2.39 0.11
N PRO A 164 -30.10 1.80 -0.90
CA PRO A 164 -30.42 0.59 -1.67
C PRO A 164 -29.35 -0.51 -1.70
N ALA A 165 -29.84 -1.72 -1.97
CA ALA A 165 -29.19 -3.00 -1.98
C ALA A 165 -28.48 -3.33 -3.29
N VAL A 166 -27.16 -3.61 -3.23
CA VAL A 166 -26.44 -4.48 -4.20
C VAL A 166 -25.27 -5.25 -3.53
N ALA A 167 -25.21 -5.35 -2.19
CA ALA A 167 -24.00 -5.83 -1.47
C ALA A 167 -24.16 -7.16 -0.68
N ASP A 168 -25.34 -7.80 -0.71
CA ASP A 168 -25.68 -8.85 0.27
C ASP A 168 -25.15 -10.26 -0.03
N ASP A 169 -24.90 -10.63 -1.30
CA ASP A 169 -24.71 -12.06 -1.62
C ASP A 169 -23.33 -12.58 -1.18
N LYS A 170 -22.24 -11.87 -1.52
CA LYS A 170 -20.87 -12.26 -1.14
C LYS A 170 -20.67 -12.24 0.37
N HIS A 171 -21.23 -11.24 1.05
CA HIS A 171 -21.10 -11.11 2.51
C HIS A 171 -21.75 -12.29 3.24
N GLN A 172 -22.95 -12.70 2.82
CA GLN A 172 -23.64 -13.84 3.40
C GLN A 172 -22.92 -15.16 3.08
N ILE A 173 -22.50 -15.35 1.83
CA ILE A 173 -21.78 -16.56 1.38
C ILE A 173 -20.46 -16.77 2.15
N VAL A 174 -19.63 -15.72 2.27
CA VAL A 174 -18.36 -15.81 3.01
C VAL A 174 -18.62 -16.03 4.50
N THR A 175 -19.65 -15.39 5.07
CA THR A 175 -20.01 -15.59 6.49
C THR A 175 -20.36 -17.03 6.78
N ASP A 176 -21.18 -17.64 5.93
CA ASP A 176 -21.64 -19.01 6.14
C ASP A 176 -20.53 -20.03 5.84
N MET A 177 -19.65 -19.75 4.87
CA MET A 177 -18.43 -20.53 4.62
C MET A 177 -17.53 -20.56 5.87
N VAL A 178 -17.19 -19.40 6.44
CA VAL A 178 -16.29 -19.33 7.60
C VAL A 178 -16.90 -19.97 8.85
N LYS A 179 -18.22 -19.85 9.05
CA LYS A 179 -18.92 -20.52 10.17
C LYS A 179 -18.84 -22.04 10.10
N ARG A 180 -18.87 -22.64 8.91
CA ARG A 180 -18.78 -24.11 8.72
C ARG A 180 -17.44 -24.70 9.16
N GLN A 181 -16.38 -23.91 9.12
CA GLN A 181 -15.01 -24.35 9.40
C GLN A 181 -14.67 -24.44 10.90
N LYS A 182 -15.63 -24.16 11.81
CA LYS A 182 -15.51 -24.33 13.28
C LYS A 182 -14.16 -23.83 13.86
N MET A 183 -13.75 -22.62 13.49
CA MET A 183 -12.50 -22.00 13.94
C MET A 183 -12.72 -20.96 15.06
N PRO A 184 -11.69 -20.60 15.85
CA PRO A 184 -11.78 -19.56 16.88
C PRO A 184 -12.29 -18.23 16.32
N LYS A 185 -13.07 -17.46 17.10
CA LYS A 185 -13.73 -16.22 16.65
C LYS A 185 -12.77 -15.20 16.05
N ASP A 186 -11.58 -15.06 16.63
CA ASP A 186 -10.58 -14.09 16.16
C ASP A 186 -10.01 -14.49 14.79
N LYS A 187 -9.79 -15.80 14.59
CA LYS A 187 -9.35 -16.36 13.31
C LYS A 187 -10.46 -16.26 12.26
N ALA A 188 -11.70 -16.61 12.63
CA ALA A 188 -12.86 -16.50 11.75
C ALA A 188 -13.06 -15.07 11.22
N THR A 189 -12.92 -14.08 12.11
CA THR A 189 -13.08 -12.67 11.73
C THR A 189 -12.03 -12.25 10.69
N LYS A 190 -10.78 -12.68 10.86
CA LYS A 190 -9.68 -12.32 9.98
C LYS A 190 -9.68 -13.09 8.66
N VAL A 191 -10.05 -14.37 8.67
CA VAL A 191 -10.29 -15.15 7.44
C VAL A 191 -11.45 -14.53 6.65
N ARG A 192 -12.54 -14.13 7.33
CA ARG A 192 -13.67 -13.46 6.70
C ARG A 192 -13.25 -12.14 6.06
N SER A 193 -12.45 -11.31 6.74
CA SER A 193 -12.01 -10.04 6.14
C SER A 193 -11.20 -10.24 4.86
N ILE A 194 -10.31 -11.25 4.84
CA ILE A 194 -9.50 -11.58 3.64
C ILE A 194 -10.41 -12.03 2.50
N LEU A 195 -11.34 -12.94 2.75
CA LEU A 195 -12.23 -13.46 1.70
C LEU A 195 -13.23 -12.41 1.18
N LEU A 196 -13.49 -11.37 1.96
CA LEU A 196 -14.31 -10.24 1.52
C LEU A 196 -13.51 -9.23 0.70
N SER A 197 -12.22 -9.02 1.01
CA SER A 197 -11.33 -8.14 0.24
C SER A 197 -10.92 -8.74 -1.10
N GLU A 198 -10.77 -10.06 -1.18
CA GLU A 198 -10.27 -10.73 -2.39
C GLU A 198 -11.39 -11.18 -3.34
N ASP A 199 -11.08 -11.28 -4.64
CA ASP A 199 -11.97 -11.97 -5.60
C ASP A 199 -11.94 -13.48 -5.34
N LEU A 200 -13.11 -14.09 -5.14
CA LEU A 200 -13.23 -15.54 -4.89
C LEU A 200 -12.79 -16.39 -6.09
N ASN A 201 -12.70 -15.80 -7.29
CA ASN A 201 -12.13 -16.45 -8.46
C ASN A 201 -10.60 -16.49 -8.44
N ASN A 202 -9.96 -15.59 -7.69
CA ASN A 202 -8.51 -15.49 -7.61
C ASN A 202 -7.97 -16.30 -6.42
N LEU A 203 -7.87 -17.59 -6.64
CA LEU A 203 -7.36 -18.56 -5.67
C LEU A 203 -5.89 -18.35 -5.27
N ALA A 204 -5.09 -17.63 -6.07
CA ALA A 204 -3.69 -17.35 -5.78
C ALA A 204 -3.57 -16.24 -4.73
N ASP A 205 -4.33 -15.15 -4.90
CA ASP A 205 -4.29 -14.01 -3.98
C ASP A 205 -4.86 -14.37 -2.61
N ILE A 206 -5.94 -15.18 -2.57
CA ILE A 206 -6.48 -15.71 -1.32
C ILE A 206 -5.44 -16.57 -0.58
N HIS A 207 -4.68 -17.41 -1.29
CA HIS A 207 -3.63 -18.22 -0.67
C HIS A 207 -2.52 -17.33 -0.10
N ASN A 208 -2.08 -16.35 -0.88
CA ASN A 208 -1.04 -15.41 -0.49
C ASN A 208 -1.43 -14.60 0.75
N ASP A 209 -2.66 -14.10 0.83
CA ASP A 209 -3.12 -13.30 1.98
C ASP A 209 -3.41 -14.13 3.23
N LEU A 210 -3.85 -15.38 3.07
CA LEU A 210 -3.93 -16.34 4.18
C LEU A 210 -2.54 -16.67 4.72
N VAL A 211 -1.56 -16.93 3.85
CA VAL A 211 -0.15 -17.16 4.23
C VAL A 211 0.46 -15.93 4.88
N LYS A 212 0.18 -14.74 4.37
CA LYS A 212 0.64 -13.47 4.95
C LYS A 212 0.03 -13.19 6.32
N SER A 213 -1.22 -13.60 6.56
CA SER A 213 -1.95 -13.34 7.80
C SER A 213 -1.73 -14.37 8.90
N PHE A 214 -1.47 -15.64 8.54
CA PHE A 214 -1.37 -16.76 9.49
C PHE A 214 -0.03 -17.51 9.41
N GLY A 215 0.86 -17.17 8.48
CA GLY A 215 2.12 -17.87 8.24
C GLY A 215 2.00 -18.99 7.21
N VAL A 216 3.15 -19.48 6.73
CA VAL A 216 3.23 -20.43 5.60
C VAL A 216 2.49 -21.74 5.88
N GLU A 217 2.72 -22.34 7.05
CA GLU A 217 2.08 -23.61 7.41
C GLU A 217 0.58 -23.46 7.66
N GLU A 218 0.19 -22.54 8.55
CA GLU A 218 -1.20 -22.37 8.97
C GLU A 218 -2.06 -21.75 7.84
N GLY A 219 -1.54 -20.73 7.13
CA GLY A 219 -2.24 -20.12 6.01
C GLY A 219 -2.45 -21.09 4.85
N SER A 220 -1.49 -21.97 4.56
CA SER A 220 -1.64 -23.01 3.54
C SER A 220 -2.65 -24.09 3.96
N GLN A 221 -2.74 -24.42 5.26
CA GLN A 221 -3.76 -25.33 5.77
C GLN A 221 -5.16 -24.73 5.69
N LEU A 222 -5.32 -23.46 6.10
CA LEU A 222 -6.58 -22.72 6.00
C LEU A 222 -7.05 -22.63 4.55
N TYR A 223 -6.15 -22.31 3.63
CA TYR A 223 -6.47 -22.27 2.21
C TYR A 223 -6.96 -23.64 1.70
N LYS A 224 -6.27 -24.74 2.04
CA LYS A 224 -6.70 -26.10 1.64
C LYS A 224 -8.09 -26.45 2.18
N GLN A 225 -8.43 -26.00 3.40
CA GLN A 225 -9.73 -26.23 4.02
C GLN A 225 -10.85 -25.39 3.38
N LEU A 226 -10.56 -24.16 2.98
CA LEU A 226 -11.53 -23.20 2.43
C LEU A 226 -11.74 -23.35 0.92
N LYS A 227 -10.73 -23.83 0.18
CA LYS A 227 -10.73 -23.93 -1.28
C LYS A 227 -11.98 -24.62 -1.88
N PRO A 228 -12.52 -25.72 -1.33
CA PRO A 228 -13.74 -26.34 -1.86
C PRO A 228 -14.98 -25.45 -1.76
N ASP A 229 -15.12 -24.70 -0.65
CA ASP A 229 -16.22 -23.76 -0.44
C ASP A 229 -16.05 -22.52 -1.33
N ILE A 230 -14.83 -21.99 -1.47
CA ILE A 230 -14.51 -20.85 -2.34
C ILE A 230 -14.86 -21.18 -3.79
N HIS A 231 -14.48 -22.36 -4.28
CA HIS A 231 -14.74 -22.79 -5.66
C HIS A 231 -16.24 -23.03 -5.95
N LYS A 232 -17.02 -23.35 -4.90
CA LYS A 232 -18.48 -23.48 -5.02
C LYS A 232 -19.17 -22.11 -5.02
N ALA A 233 -18.60 -21.14 -4.32
CA ALA A 233 -19.08 -19.76 -4.27
C ALA A 233 -18.67 -18.91 -5.48
N SER A 234 -17.66 -19.35 -6.23
CA SER A 234 -17.14 -18.66 -7.42
C SER A 234 -17.80 -19.13 -8.74
N LYS A 235 -18.81 -20.02 -8.66
CA LYS A 235 -19.60 -20.53 -9.79
C LYS A 235 -21.03 -19.99 -9.72
#